data_AF-A0A2C1YZR6-F1
#
_entry.id   AF-A0A2C1YZR6-F1
#
_cell.length_a   1.000
_cell.length_b   1.000
_cell.length_c   1.000
_cell.angle_alpha   90.00
_cell.angle_beta   90.00
_cell.angle_gamma   90.00
#
_symmetry.space_group_name_H-M   'P 1'
#
loop_
_entity.id
_entity.type
_entity.pdbx_description
1 polymer ?
#
loop_
_entity_poly.entity_id
_entity_poly.type
_entity_poly.pdbx_seq_one_letter_code
_entity_poly.pdbx_strand_id
1 'polypeptide(L)' 'MSELLQEAVHDKRQILIDQLIQSGVYKIKNKHLYEMSLSELEKEYLNTGLAEPPNQHTYM' A
#
# COMPACT_ATOMS: atom_id res chain seq x y z
N MET A 1 -7.57 -7.79 21.67
CA MET A 1 -8.17 -7.11 20.50
C MET A 1 -7.09 -6.34 19.74
N SER A 2 -6.03 -7.04 19.32
CA SER A 2 -4.88 -6.40 18.64
C SER A 2 -4.43 -7.21 17.42
N GLU A 3 -4.67 -8.52 17.44
CA GLU A 3 -4.31 -9.46 16.37
C GLU A 3 -5.12 -9.22 15.09
N LEU A 4 -6.43 -8.93 15.21
CA LEU A 4 -7.30 -8.64 14.05
C LEU A 4 -6.82 -7.44 13.22
N LEU A 5 -6.28 -6.42 13.88
CA LEU A 5 -5.76 -5.24 13.21
C LEU A 5 -4.44 -5.54 12.50
N GLN A 6 -3.56 -6.33 13.14
CA GLN A 6 -2.30 -6.74 12.52
C GLN A 6 -2.52 -7.66 11.32
N GLU A 7 -3.49 -8.56 11.41
CA GLU A 7 -3.87 -9.45 10.32
C GLU A 7 -4.47 -8.68 9.15
N ALA A 8 -5.39 -7.74 9.42
CA ALA A 8 -5.95 -6.86 8.39
C ALA A 8 -4.90 -5.96 7.72
N VAL A 9 -3.90 -5.51 8.46
CA VAL A 9 -2.75 -4.74 7.94
C VAL A 9 -1.87 -5.62 7.05
N HIS A 10 -1.64 -6.87 7.45
CA HIS A 10 -0.87 -7.82 6.65
C HIS A 10 -1.58 -8.19 5.35
N ASP A 11 -2.89 -8.46 5.44
CA ASP A 11 -3.76 -8.80 4.33
C ASP A 11 -3.85 -7.64 3.32
N LYS A 12 -4.07 -6.41 3.81
CA LYS A 12 -4.02 -5.19 2.98
C LYS A 12 -2.70 -5.04 2.25
N ARG A 13 -1.57 -5.35 2.89
CA ARG A 13 -0.26 -5.27 2.26
C ARG A 13 -0.17 -6.23 1.08
N GLN A 14 -0.63 -7.46 1.27
CA GLN A 14 -0.68 -8.48 0.22
C GLN A 14 -1.59 -8.06 -0.93
N ILE A 15 -2.77 -7.51 -0.64
CA ILE A 15 -3.71 -7.00 -1.63
C ILE A 15 -3.08 -5.85 -2.44
N LEU A 16 -2.46 -4.87 -1.78
CA LEU A 16 -1.82 -3.75 -2.47
C LEU A 16 -0.69 -4.20 -3.39
N ILE A 17 0.15 -5.14 -2.94
CA ILE A 17 1.20 -5.72 -3.77
C ILE A 17 0.58 -6.38 -5.01
N ASP A 18 -0.46 -7.19 -4.83
CA ASP A 18 -1.14 -7.87 -5.93
C ASP A 18 -1.78 -6.87 -6.91
N GLN A 19 -2.47 -5.85 -6.40
CA GLN A 19 -3.08 -4.80 -7.22
C GLN A 19 -2.03 -3.98 -7.99
N LEU A 20 -0.89 -3.65 -7.36
CA LEU A 20 0.21 -2.95 -8.01
C LEU A 20 0.83 -3.82 -9.12
N ILE A 21 1.05 -5.11 -8.87
CA ILE A 21 1.51 -6.08 -9.87
C ILE A 21 0.52 -6.17 -11.03
N GLN A 22 -0.78 -6.29 -10.75
CA GLN A 22 -1.84 -6.32 -11.77
C GLN A 22 -1.90 -5.03 -12.60
N SER A 23 -1.63 -3.88 -11.98
CA SER A 23 -1.53 -2.58 -12.66
C SER A 23 -0.25 -2.45 -13.52
N GLY A 24 0.65 -3.45 -13.48
CA GLY A 24 1.92 -3.45 -14.20
C GLY A 24 3.06 -2.79 -13.43
N VAL A 25 2.85 -2.46 -12.16
CA VAL A 25 3.85 -1.87 -11.26
C VAL A 25 4.51 -2.99 -10.46
N TYR A 26 5.62 -3.52 -10.96
CA TYR A 26 6.36 -4.61 -10.31
C TYR A 26 7.42 -4.13 -9.32
N LYS A 27 7.90 -2.90 -9.52
CA LYS A 27 8.97 -2.28 -8.73
C LYS A 27 8.76 -0.78 -8.72
N ILE A 28 8.91 -0.18 -7.54
CA ILE A 28 8.76 1.25 -7.35
C ILE A 28 10.08 1.77 -6.82
N LYS A 29 10.58 2.87 -7.41
CA LYS A 29 11.84 3.52 -6.98
C LYS A 29 13.03 2.55 -6.87
N ASN A 30 13.14 1.61 -7.83
CA ASN A 30 14.17 0.57 -7.85
C ASN A 30 14.15 -0.43 -6.66
N LYS A 31 13.07 -0.46 -5.89
CA LYS A 31 12.84 -1.48 -4.85
C LYS A 31 11.70 -2.41 -5.24
N HIS A 32 11.77 -3.65 -4.77
CA HIS A 32 10.68 -4.60 -4.89
C HIS A 32 9.51 -4.18 -3.99
N LEU A 33 8.28 -4.42 -4.42
CA LEU A 33 7.08 -4.15 -3.61
C LEU A 33 7.13 -4.83 -2.23
N TYR A 34 7.75 -6.01 -2.17
CA TYR A 34 7.98 -6.76 -0.92
C TYR A 34 8.97 -6.08 0.04
N GLU A 35 9.85 -5.22 -0.46
CA GLU A 35 10.77 -4.41 0.34
C GLU A 35 10.15 -3.07 0.75
N MET A 36 8.95 -2.75 0.26
CA MET A 36 8.24 -1.54 0.62
C MET A 36 7.36 -1.76 1.85
N SER A 37 7.25 -0.71 2.67
CA SER A 37 6.33 -0.70 3.81
C SER A 37 4.88 -0.59 3.32
N LEU A 38 3.91 -1.06 4.10
CA LEU A 38 2.48 -0.93 3.78
C LEU A 38 2.12 0.51 3.41
N SER A 39 2.58 1.48 4.21
CA SER A 39 2.32 2.90 3.95
C SER A 39 2.90 3.41 2.64
N GLU A 40 4.01 2.84 2.17
CA GLU A 40 4.58 3.21 0.86
C GLU A 40 3.76 2.59 -0.27
N LEU A 41 3.37 1.32 -0.14
CA LEU A 41 2.49 0.64 -1.10
C LEU A 41 1.13 1.36 -1.21
N GLU A 42 0.53 1.72 -0.07
CA GLU A 42 -0.71 2.52 -0.03
C GLU A 42 -0.52 3.87 -0.69
N LYS A 43 0.57 4.58 -0.39
CA LYS A 43 0.84 5.90 -0.95
C LYS A 43 1.01 5.85 -2.46
N GLU A 44 1.68 4.83 -2.98
CA GLU A 44 1.86 4.67 -4.43
C GLU A 44 0.57 4.22 -5.10
N TYR A 45 -0.20 3.32 -4.48
CA TYR A 45 -1.54 2.93 -4.95
C TYR A 45 -2.50 4.15 -5.01
N LEU A 46 -2.48 4.99 -3.97
CA LEU A 46 -3.16 6.28 -3.93
C LEU A 46 -2.65 7.23 -5.02
N ASN A 47 -1.33 7.28 -5.22
CA ASN A 47 -0.72 8.14 -6.24
C ASN A 47 -1.04 7.70 -7.68
N THR A 48 -1.19 6.39 -7.92
CA THR A 48 -1.60 5.84 -9.22
C THR A 48 -3.04 6.19 -9.62
N GLY A 49 -3.78 6.93 -8.78
CA GLY A 49 -5.04 7.56 -9.18
C GLY A 49 -6.28 6.69 -9.04
N LEU A 50 -6.19 5.54 -8.34
CA LEU A 50 -7.34 4.67 -8.06
C LEU A 50 -8.14 5.07 -6.81
N ALA A 51 -7.65 6.04 -6.04
CA ALA A 51 -8.37 6.60 -4.90
C ALA A 51 -8.03 8.09 -4.76
N GLU A 52 -9.03 8.95 -4.91
CA GLU A 52 -8.92 10.35 -4.49
C GLU A 52 -8.58 10.38 -2.99
N PRO A 53 -7.54 11.12 -2.57
CA PRO A 53 -7.17 11.17 -1.16
C PRO A 53 -8.28 11.90 -0.39
N PRO A 54 -8.98 11.27 0.58
CA PRO A 54 -9.72 12.03 1.56
C PRO A 54 -8.69 12.63 2.52
N ASN A 55 -8.30 13.86 2.22
CA ASN A 55 -7.74 14.85 3.13
C ASN A 55 -6.35 14.54 3.73
N GLN A 56 -5.48 15.53 3.57
CA GLN A 56 -4.09 15.54 4.01
C GLN A 56 -3.99 15.53 5.55
N HIS A 57 -2.91 14.94 6.10
CA HIS A 57 -2.45 15.04 7.49
C HIS A 57 -3.30 14.37 8.60
N THR A 58 -3.05 13.08 8.86
CA THR A 58 -3.02 12.60 10.26
C THR A 58 -1.91 11.56 10.42
N TYR A 59 -0.68 12.06 10.49
CA TYR A 59 0.45 11.38 11.13
C TYR A 59 1.36 12.52 11.61
N MET A 60 0.94 13.16 12.71
CA MET A 60 1.83 13.90 13.60
C MET A 60 2.01 13.05 14.85
#